data_AF-A0A835N5L9-F1
#
_entry.id   AF-A0A835N5L9-F1
#
_cell.length_a   1.000
_cell.length_b   1.000
_cell.length_c   1.000
_cell.angle_alpha   90.00
_cell.angle_beta   90.00
_cell.angle_gamma   90.00
#
_symmetry.space_group_name_H-M   'P 1'
#
loop_
_entity.id
_entity.type
_entity.pdbx_description
1 polymer ?
#
loop_
_entity_poly.entity_id
_entity_poly.type
_entity_poly.pdbx_seq_one_letter_code
_entity_poly.pdbx_strand_id
1 'polypeptide(L)'
;MLQASVSGTVIKSSLIEPDGGVLVDARVPESERGSKTLEAELMPKVSLAKIDMEWVHVTSEGWASPLKGFMRENEYLQSLHFNSLRMENGPVVNMSLPIVLAIDDETKESIGSSKDVGLVGPEGDLLAILRRSSSKHVVDVLVYMYEANVHVKQLQDSFSIEIYKHNKEERITRTWGTTAPGLPYVDEFIIPAGNWLLGGDLEVLKPIKYNDGLDHYRLSPKQLRDEFDRRQADAVFAFQLRNPVHNGHALLMNDTRRRLLEMGYKNPILLLHPLGGFTKADDVPLGVRMEQHSKVLEDGVLDHETTIVAIFPSPMHYAGPTEVQWHAKARVNAGANFYIVGRDPAGMGHPTEKRDLYDPDHGKKVLSMAPGLEKLNILPFRVGFTTSHLFANAPIPHTVAAYDTVAKKMAFFDPSRSKEFLFISGTKGNMESLGDCFCYCTVIAWFRRFHTVGSRLGIFLMRTYARNGENPPDGFMCSGGWEVLVKYYERSVTEEAISAVASA
;
A
#
# COMPACT_ATOMS: atom_id res chain seq x y z
N MET A 1 -56.93 -16.41 14.27
CA MET A 1 -55.94 -16.08 13.21
C MET A 1 -54.99 -15.04 13.79
N LEU A 2 -53.80 -15.45 14.21
CA LEU A 2 -52.72 -14.55 14.62
C LEU A 2 -51.61 -14.74 13.60
N GLN A 3 -51.44 -13.74 12.73
CA GLN A 3 -50.33 -13.68 11.77
C GLN A 3 -49.06 -13.34 12.54
N ALA A 4 -48.13 -14.28 12.58
CA ALA A 4 -46.75 -14.00 12.97
C ALA A 4 -46.07 -13.27 11.82
N SER A 5 -45.69 -12.01 12.04
CA SER A 5 -44.83 -11.25 11.15
C SER A 5 -43.42 -11.83 11.21
N VAL A 6 -42.97 -12.43 10.10
CA VAL A 6 -41.57 -12.83 9.93
C VAL A 6 -40.75 -11.56 9.78
N SER A 7 -40.04 -11.16 10.84
CA SER A 7 -38.99 -10.15 10.72
C SER A 7 -37.84 -10.79 9.95
N GLY A 8 -37.64 -10.35 8.70
CA GLY A 8 -36.44 -10.70 7.96
C GLY A 8 -35.22 -10.21 8.72
N THR A 9 -34.46 -11.13 9.29
CA THR A 9 -33.12 -10.84 9.81
C THR A 9 -32.29 -10.40 8.62
N VAL A 10 -32.07 -9.09 8.48
CA VAL A 10 -31.04 -8.57 7.57
C VAL A 10 -29.73 -9.15 8.08
N ILE A 11 -29.19 -10.14 7.36
CA ILE A 11 -27.84 -10.63 7.59
C ILE A 11 -26.92 -9.44 7.29
N LYS A 12 -26.49 -8.71 8.33
CA LYS A 12 -25.40 -7.73 8.20
C LYS A 12 -24.19 -8.48 7.65
N SER A 13 -23.55 -7.92 6.63
CA SER A 13 -22.51 -8.60 5.87
C SER A 13 -21.37 -9.05 6.77
N SER A 14 -20.72 -10.15 6.37
CA SER A 14 -19.55 -10.76 7.02
C SER A 14 -18.26 -9.95 6.82
N LEU A 15 -18.36 -8.68 6.42
CA LEU A 15 -17.23 -7.79 6.23
C LEU A 15 -16.57 -7.48 7.59
N ILE A 16 -15.26 -7.26 7.56
CA ILE A 16 -14.54 -6.85 8.75
C ILE A 16 -14.94 -5.41 9.11
N GLU A 17 -15.18 -5.14 10.41
CA GLU A 17 -15.41 -3.78 10.90
C GLU A 17 -14.17 -2.90 10.66
N PRO A 18 -14.34 -1.61 10.30
CA PRO A 18 -13.21 -0.70 10.17
C PRO A 18 -12.52 -0.48 11.51
N ASP A 19 -11.25 -0.08 11.47
CA ASP A 19 -10.49 0.26 12.65
C ASP A 19 -11.16 1.42 13.40
N GLY A 20 -11.38 1.23 14.69
CA GLY A 20 -12.14 2.16 15.53
C GLY A 20 -13.67 2.08 15.42
N GLY A 21 -14.19 1.11 14.65
CA GLY A 21 -15.61 0.78 14.56
C GLY A 21 -16.41 1.65 13.60
N VAL A 22 -15.82 2.73 13.07
CA VAL A 22 -16.42 3.57 12.04
C VAL A 22 -15.33 4.13 11.12
N LEU A 23 -15.65 4.22 9.82
CA LEU A 23 -14.77 4.93 8.89
C LEU A 23 -14.79 6.43 9.18
N VAL A 24 -13.62 7.03 9.26
CA VAL A 24 -13.48 8.48 9.30
C VAL A 24 -13.65 9.01 7.87
N ASP A 25 -14.66 9.83 7.64
CA ASP A 25 -14.82 10.57 6.39
C ASP A 25 -14.54 12.05 6.67
N ALA A 26 -13.39 12.53 6.18
CA ALA A 26 -12.95 13.89 6.42
C ALA A 26 -13.50 14.87 5.36
N ARG A 27 -14.32 14.39 4.42
CA ARG A 27 -14.89 15.23 3.35
C ARG A 27 -16.06 16.04 3.88
N VAL A 28 -16.04 17.33 3.58
CA VAL A 28 -17.12 18.25 3.96
C VAL A 28 -18.39 17.90 3.16
N PRO A 29 -19.56 17.81 3.83
CA PRO A 29 -20.85 17.63 3.18
C PRO A 29 -21.09 18.68 2.11
N GLU A 30 -21.70 18.31 0.98
CA GLU A 30 -21.89 19.20 -0.16
C GLU A 30 -22.60 20.52 0.20
N SER A 31 -23.57 20.46 1.11
CA SER A 31 -24.31 21.61 1.63
C SER A 31 -23.46 22.64 2.39
N GLU A 32 -22.30 22.24 2.93
CA GLU A 32 -21.44 23.10 3.77
C GLU A 32 -20.21 23.62 3.02
N ARG A 33 -19.89 23.04 1.85
CA ARG A 33 -18.65 23.35 1.10
C ARG A 33 -18.50 24.84 0.79
N GLY A 34 -19.56 25.50 0.32
CA GLY A 34 -19.51 26.93 -0.02
C GLY A 34 -19.14 27.80 1.19
N SER A 35 -19.75 27.54 2.34
CA SER A 35 -19.44 28.27 3.59
C SER A 35 -18.02 27.99 4.06
N LYS A 36 -17.58 26.72 4.03
CA LYS A 36 -16.23 26.33 4.46
C LYS A 36 -15.15 26.86 3.52
N THR A 37 -15.40 26.95 2.22
CA THR A 37 -14.47 27.57 1.26
C THR A 37 -14.27 29.05 1.56
N LEU A 38 -15.36 29.82 1.76
CA LEU A 38 -15.28 31.25 2.11
C LEU A 38 -14.55 31.48 3.44
N GLU A 39 -14.80 30.61 4.43
CA GLU A 39 -14.07 30.64 5.70
C GLU A 39 -12.58 30.40 5.49
N ALA A 40 -12.23 29.39 4.70
CA ALA A 40 -10.87 29.00 4.44
C ALA A 40 -10.08 30.08 3.69
N GLU A 41 -10.69 30.88 2.81
CA GLU A 41 -10.08 32.01 2.10
C GLU A 41 -9.36 33.02 3.02
N LEU A 42 -9.84 33.18 4.24
CA LEU A 42 -9.29 34.13 5.23
C LEU A 42 -8.13 33.53 6.07
N MET A 43 -7.84 32.24 5.91
CA MET A 43 -6.79 31.54 6.66
C MET A 43 -5.43 31.66 5.97
N PRO A 44 -4.31 31.58 6.73
CA PRO A 44 -3.00 31.34 6.13
C PRO A 44 -3.02 30.08 5.26
N LYS A 45 -2.24 30.11 4.18
CA LYS A 45 -2.26 29.07 3.16
C LYS A 45 -0.99 28.24 3.22
N VAL A 46 -1.14 26.93 3.14
CA VAL A 46 -0.04 25.97 2.98
C VAL A 46 -0.21 25.27 1.64
N SER A 47 0.79 25.38 0.78
CA SER A 47 0.81 24.71 -0.52
C SER A 47 1.11 23.23 -0.35
N LEU A 48 0.35 22.38 -1.03
CA LEU A 48 0.53 20.94 -1.06
C LEU A 48 1.33 20.54 -2.30
N ALA A 49 2.35 19.70 -2.11
CA ALA A 49 2.93 18.97 -3.22
C ALA A 49 1.96 17.87 -3.70
N LYS A 50 2.25 17.28 -4.86
CA LYS A 50 1.45 16.19 -5.41
C LYS A 50 1.33 15.01 -4.43
N ILE A 51 2.43 14.68 -3.74
CA ILE A 51 2.46 13.61 -2.72
C ILE A 51 1.55 13.92 -1.53
N ASP A 52 1.47 15.19 -1.12
CA ASP A 52 0.63 15.60 0.00
C ASP A 52 -0.85 15.52 -0.37
N MET A 53 -1.19 15.85 -1.63
CA MET A 53 -2.54 15.67 -2.16
C MET A 53 -2.97 14.19 -2.16
N GLU A 54 -2.05 13.26 -2.47
CA GLU A 54 -2.30 11.82 -2.36
C GLU A 54 -2.56 11.41 -0.91
N TRP A 55 -1.85 11.98 0.06
CA TRP A 55 -2.11 11.74 1.49
C TRP A 55 -3.41 12.38 2.00
N VAL A 56 -3.78 13.56 1.49
CA VAL A 56 -5.09 14.17 1.73
C VAL A 56 -6.17 13.23 1.21
N HIS A 57 -6.02 12.67 0.01
CA HIS A 57 -6.96 11.70 -0.55
C HIS A 57 -7.10 10.46 0.36
N VAL A 58 -5.98 9.82 0.72
CA VAL A 58 -5.95 8.66 1.64
C VAL A 58 -6.68 8.96 2.95
N THR A 59 -6.38 10.09 3.58
CA THR A 59 -6.91 10.41 4.90
C THR A 59 -8.38 10.81 4.82
N SER A 60 -8.78 11.51 3.75
CA SER A 60 -10.14 12.01 3.56
C SER A 60 -11.19 10.92 3.44
N GLU A 61 -10.84 9.77 2.87
CA GLU A 61 -11.78 8.68 2.63
C GLU A 61 -11.75 7.59 3.71
N GLY A 62 -10.93 7.76 4.74
CA GLY A 62 -10.88 6.84 5.87
C GLY A 62 -10.02 5.60 5.66
N TRP A 63 -9.11 5.60 4.68
CA TRP A 63 -8.11 4.53 4.54
C TRP A 63 -7.24 4.40 5.79
N ALA A 64 -6.98 5.52 6.46
CA ALA A 64 -6.22 5.61 7.70
C ALA A 64 -7.08 5.62 8.98
N SER A 65 -8.37 5.27 8.91
CA SER A 65 -9.25 5.26 10.10
C SER A 65 -8.58 4.54 11.28
N PRO A 66 -8.64 5.09 12.51
CA PRO A 66 -9.41 6.26 12.95
C PRO A 66 -8.66 7.61 12.88
N LEU A 67 -7.55 7.71 12.15
CA LEU A 67 -6.80 8.97 11.98
C LEU A 67 -7.69 10.03 11.30
N LYS A 68 -7.71 11.25 11.85
CA LYS A 68 -8.60 12.35 11.41
C LYS A 68 -7.96 13.37 10.48
N GLY A 69 -6.66 13.29 10.27
CA GLY A 69 -5.90 14.24 9.46
C GLY A 69 -4.41 13.93 9.49
N PHE A 70 -3.57 14.93 9.25
CA PHE A 70 -2.12 14.76 9.38
C PHE A 70 -1.73 14.56 10.84
N MET A 71 -0.84 13.60 11.09
CA MET A 71 -0.49 13.18 12.43
C MET A 71 0.05 14.32 13.29
N ARG A 72 -0.52 14.44 14.48
CA ARG A 72 0.04 15.20 15.61
C ARG A 72 1.29 14.51 16.16
N GLU A 73 2.08 15.18 16.98
CA GLU A 73 3.36 14.63 17.44
C GLU A 73 3.15 13.31 18.22
N ASN A 74 2.10 13.21 19.02
CA ASN A 74 1.77 12.00 19.76
C ASN A 74 1.41 10.80 18.85
N GLU A 75 0.69 11.03 17.75
CA GLU A 75 0.33 10.00 16.77
C GLU A 75 1.55 9.61 15.94
N TYR A 76 2.35 10.60 15.54
CA TYR A 76 3.61 10.41 14.83
C TYR A 76 4.58 9.54 15.64
N LEU A 77 4.80 9.87 16.91
CA LEU A 77 5.66 9.09 17.80
C LEU A 77 5.14 7.66 18.00
N GLN A 78 3.83 7.49 18.20
CA GLN A 78 3.24 6.16 18.34
C GLN A 78 3.39 5.32 17.07
N SER A 79 3.14 5.92 15.91
CA SER A 79 3.35 5.25 14.62
C SER A 79 4.82 4.84 14.44
N LEU A 80 5.75 5.76 14.70
CA LEU A 80 7.17 5.57 14.47
C LEU A 80 7.81 4.53 15.42
N HIS A 81 7.37 4.49 16.68
CA HIS A 81 7.94 3.60 17.69
C HIS A 81 7.19 2.28 17.85
N PHE A 82 5.87 2.28 17.66
CA PHE A 82 5.01 1.16 18.02
C PHE A 82 4.18 0.62 16.84
N ASN A 83 4.31 1.21 15.64
CA ASN A 83 3.54 0.84 14.45
C ASN A 83 2.02 0.82 14.71
N SER A 84 1.53 1.65 15.62
CA SER A 84 0.16 1.59 16.09
C SER A 84 -0.30 2.89 16.74
N LEU A 85 -1.61 3.07 16.89
CA LEU A 85 -2.21 4.16 17.66
C LEU A 85 -3.07 3.57 18.78
N ARG A 86 -2.95 4.14 19.98
CA ARG A 86 -3.84 3.83 21.10
C ARG A 86 -5.11 4.67 20.98
N MET A 87 -6.26 4.00 20.96
CA MET A 87 -7.56 4.66 21.02
C MET A 87 -7.92 5.10 22.45
N GLU A 88 -8.80 6.09 22.59
CA GLU A 88 -9.27 6.60 23.89
C GLU A 88 -9.83 5.49 24.81
N ASN A 89 -10.52 4.50 24.23
CA ASN A 89 -11.12 3.38 24.99
C ASN A 89 -10.14 2.23 25.29
N GLY A 90 -8.85 2.39 25.01
CA GLY A 90 -7.81 1.40 25.28
C GLY A 90 -7.37 0.46 24.13
N PRO A 91 -8.18 0.10 23.11
CA PRO A 91 -7.70 -0.78 22.06
C PRO A 91 -6.67 -0.07 21.19
N VAL A 92 -5.82 -0.87 20.56
CA VAL A 92 -4.76 -0.41 19.68
C VAL A 92 -5.12 -0.77 18.24
N VAL A 93 -4.93 0.16 17.32
CA VAL A 93 -5.09 -0.04 15.88
C VAL A 93 -3.73 0.02 15.20
N ASN A 94 -3.55 -0.74 14.12
CA ASN A 94 -2.29 -0.66 13.37
C ASN A 94 -2.13 0.72 12.72
N MET A 95 -0.89 1.24 12.70
CA MET A 95 -0.52 2.49 12.05
C MET A 95 0.99 2.56 11.87
N SER A 96 1.51 1.81 10.90
CA SER A 96 2.96 1.64 10.72
C SER A 96 3.69 2.73 9.94
N LEU A 97 2.96 3.61 9.26
CA LEU A 97 3.55 4.68 8.45
C LEU A 97 3.17 6.07 8.98
N PRO A 98 4.17 6.98 9.12
CA PRO A 98 3.90 8.39 9.37
C PRO A 98 3.14 9.08 8.20
N ILE A 99 1.91 9.54 8.46
CA ILE A 99 1.11 10.35 7.54
C ILE A 99 1.18 11.79 8.02
N VAL A 100 2.14 12.55 7.48
CA VAL A 100 2.52 13.89 7.97
C VAL A 100 2.66 14.88 6.83
N LEU A 101 2.41 16.16 7.10
CA LEU A 101 2.63 17.28 6.19
C LEU A 101 3.87 18.06 6.65
N ALA A 102 4.89 18.18 5.79
CA ALA A 102 6.10 18.90 6.12
C ALA A 102 6.04 20.36 5.63
N ILE A 103 6.53 21.30 6.43
CA ILE A 103 6.58 22.74 6.10
C ILE A 103 7.96 23.32 6.42
N ASP A 104 8.38 24.33 5.66
CA ASP A 104 9.62 25.06 5.88
C ASP A 104 9.48 26.16 6.94
N ASP A 105 10.59 26.83 7.25
CA ASP A 105 10.65 27.89 8.26
C ASP A 105 9.78 29.09 7.87
N GLU A 106 9.77 29.48 6.59
CA GLU A 106 8.97 30.61 6.07
C GLU A 106 7.47 30.31 6.19
N THR A 107 7.03 29.12 5.79
CA THR A 107 5.64 28.69 5.92
C THR A 107 5.24 28.67 7.39
N LYS A 108 6.08 28.13 8.27
CA LYS A 108 5.82 28.14 9.72
C LYS A 108 5.65 29.56 10.26
N GLU A 109 6.52 30.50 9.88
CA GLU A 109 6.42 31.90 10.29
C GLU A 109 5.13 32.55 9.75
N SER A 110 4.73 32.22 8.51
CA SER A 110 3.51 32.73 7.88
C SER A 110 2.23 32.26 8.58
N ILE A 111 2.23 31.03 9.12
CA ILE A 111 1.12 30.49 9.92
C ILE A 111 1.01 31.24 11.25
N GLY A 112 2.14 31.59 11.86
CA GLY A 112 2.20 32.36 13.10
C GLY A 112 1.39 31.73 14.24
N SER A 113 0.37 32.44 14.72
CA SER A 113 -0.52 31.99 15.81
C SER A 113 -1.90 31.52 15.30
N SER A 114 -2.04 31.29 13.98
CA SER A 114 -3.29 30.81 13.42
C SER A 114 -3.65 29.44 13.97
N LYS A 115 -4.94 29.24 14.23
CA LYS A 115 -5.46 27.97 14.77
C LYS A 115 -5.73 26.94 13.67
N ASP A 116 -6.02 27.44 12.47
CA ASP A 116 -6.40 26.67 11.30
C ASP A 116 -5.64 27.20 10.07
N VAL A 117 -5.43 26.35 9.07
CA VAL A 117 -4.83 26.74 7.78
C VAL A 117 -5.62 26.19 6.62
N GLY A 118 -5.66 26.94 5.52
CA GLY A 118 -6.14 26.44 4.24
C GLY A 118 -5.04 25.67 3.51
N LEU A 119 -5.37 24.50 2.97
CA LEU A 119 -4.46 23.68 2.17
C LEU A 119 -4.76 23.90 0.69
N VAL A 120 -3.76 24.38 -0.05
CA VAL A 120 -3.86 24.72 -1.47
C VAL A 120 -3.21 23.62 -2.29
N GLY A 121 -3.94 23.06 -3.26
CA GLY A 121 -3.48 21.98 -4.12
C GLY A 121 -2.40 22.41 -5.12
N PRO A 122 -1.77 21.45 -5.81
CA PRO A 122 -0.75 21.73 -6.82
C PRO A 122 -1.24 22.61 -7.99
N GLU A 123 -2.55 22.62 -8.27
CA GLU A 123 -3.17 23.45 -9.31
C GLU A 123 -3.57 24.86 -8.79
N GLY A 124 -3.27 25.17 -7.53
CA GLY A 124 -3.59 26.45 -6.90
C GLY A 124 -4.99 26.54 -6.31
N ASP A 125 -5.77 25.45 -6.32
CA ASP A 125 -7.12 25.40 -5.79
C ASP A 125 -7.15 25.09 -4.29
N LEU A 126 -8.13 25.65 -3.58
CA LEU A 126 -8.29 25.40 -2.15
C LEU A 126 -8.95 24.02 -1.92
N LEU A 127 -8.14 23.05 -1.48
CA LEU A 127 -8.54 21.65 -1.38
C LEU A 127 -9.12 21.27 -0.02
N ALA A 128 -8.53 21.77 1.05
CA ALA A 128 -8.87 21.36 2.40
C ALA A 128 -8.57 22.45 3.43
N ILE A 129 -9.03 22.21 4.66
CA ILE A 129 -8.70 22.97 5.85
C ILE A 129 -8.04 22.01 6.83
N LEU A 130 -6.95 22.43 7.45
CA LEU A 130 -6.37 21.73 8.60
C LEU A 130 -6.76 22.48 9.86
N ARG A 131 -7.47 21.80 10.76
CA ARG A 131 -8.12 22.34 11.94
C ARG A 131 -7.38 21.97 13.22
N ARG A 132 -7.61 22.79 14.25
CA ARG A 132 -7.39 22.40 15.63
C ARG A 132 -8.20 21.17 16.05
N SER A 133 -7.70 20.43 17.06
CA SER A 133 -8.42 19.28 17.61
C SER A 133 -9.74 19.71 18.26
N SER A 134 -10.79 18.95 17.99
CA SER A 134 -12.13 19.13 18.56
C SER A 134 -12.43 18.20 19.75
N SER A 135 -11.43 17.48 20.30
CA SER A 135 -11.68 16.48 21.35
C SER A 135 -12.30 17.07 22.63
N LYS A 136 -13.45 16.51 23.04
CA LYS A 136 -14.23 16.89 24.24
C LYS A 136 -13.43 16.86 25.54
N HIS A 137 -12.44 15.97 25.65
CA HIS A 137 -11.58 15.85 26.84
C HIS A 137 -10.91 17.16 27.22
N VAL A 138 -10.57 18.00 26.23
CA VAL A 138 -9.93 19.28 26.52
C VAL A 138 -10.91 20.29 27.13
N VAL A 139 -12.22 20.15 26.85
CA VAL A 139 -13.27 20.95 27.50
C VAL A 139 -13.46 20.52 28.95
N ASP A 140 -13.48 19.22 29.23
CA ASP A 140 -13.66 18.69 30.60
C ASP A 140 -12.45 18.99 31.50
N VAL A 141 -11.22 18.89 30.97
CA VAL A 141 -9.99 19.30 31.68
C VAL A 141 -9.98 20.80 31.96
N LEU A 142 -10.46 21.63 31.03
CA LEU A 142 -10.58 23.08 31.24
C LEU A 142 -11.57 23.42 32.36
N VAL A 143 -12.72 22.74 32.42
CA VAL A 143 -13.69 22.93 33.53
C VAL A 143 -13.03 22.58 34.87
N TYR A 144 -12.37 21.42 34.94
CA TYR A 144 -11.71 20.97 36.17
C TYR A 144 -10.54 21.86 36.61
N MET A 145 -9.77 22.41 35.67
CA MET A 145 -8.61 23.25 35.98
C MET A 145 -8.97 24.70 36.28
N TYR A 146 -10.07 25.22 35.70
CA TYR A 146 -10.64 26.52 36.10
C TYR A 146 -11.11 26.48 37.56
N GLU A 147 -11.66 25.35 38.01
CA GLU A 147 -11.99 25.12 39.42
C GLU A 147 -10.74 24.98 40.32
N ALA A 148 -9.57 24.64 39.77
CA ALA A 148 -8.34 24.34 40.53
C ALA A 148 -7.25 25.43 40.51
N ASN A 149 -7.46 26.60 39.88
CA ASN A 149 -6.52 27.73 39.85
C ASN A 149 -5.09 27.40 39.32
N VAL A 150 -4.96 26.41 38.43
CA VAL A 150 -3.67 26.00 37.83
C VAL A 150 -3.34 26.86 36.61
N HIS A 151 -2.09 27.30 36.47
CA HIS A 151 -1.64 28.14 35.34
C HIS A 151 -1.87 27.46 33.97
N VAL A 152 -2.81 28.00 33.19
CA VAL A 152 -3.38 27.48 31.92
C VAL A 152 -2.42 27.58 30.71
N LYS A 153 -1.20 28.09 30.89
CA LYS A 153 -0.30 28.43 29.78
C LYS A 153 0.15 27.22 28.94
N GLN A 154 0.21 26.04 29.54
CA GLN A 154 0.65 24.80 28.87
C GLN A 154 -0.47 24.07 28.11
N LEU A 155 -1.73 24.47 28.31
CA LEU A 155 -2.88 23.91 27.60
C LEU A 155 -3.22 24.70 26.33
N GLN A 156 -2.87 25.99 26.23
CA GLN A 156 -3.18 26.81 25.05
C GLN A 156 -2.58 26.24 23.74
N ASP A 157 -1.44 25.54 23.83
CA ASP A 157 -0.80 24.86 22.70
C ASP A 157 -1.51 23.56 22.27
N SER A 158 -2.45 23.04 23.08
CA SER A 158 -3.26 21.85 22.75
C SER A 158 -4.52 22.17 21.92
N PHE A 159 -4.73 23.44 21.51
CA PHE A 159 -5.95 23.89 20.83
C PHE A 159 -5.74 24.50 19.44
N SER A 160 -4.58 24.27 18.81
CA SER A 160 -4.30 24.68 17.44
C SER A 160 -3.90 23.48 16.58
N ILE A 161 -3.76 23.70 15.28
CA ILE A 161 -2.79 22.93 14.50
C ILE A 161 -1.45 22.88 15.25
N GLU A 162 -0.78 21.75 15.17
CA GLU A 162 0.46 21.50 15.92
C GLU A 162 1.64 21.54 14.95
N ILE A 163 2.64 22.36 15.26
CA ILE A 163 3.89 22.44 14.50
C ILE A 163 5.02 21.89 15.36
N TYR A 164 5.61 20.78 14.94
CA TYR A 164 6.67 20.08 15.67
C TYR A 164 7.86 19.75 14.76
N LYS A 165 8.99 19.33 15.34
CA LYS A 165 10.23 19.16 14.58
C LYS A 165 10.18 17.92 13.68
N HIS A 166 10.64 18.06 12.45
CA HIS A 166 10.83 16.96 11.52
C HIS A 166 12.23 16.36 11.68
N ASN A 167 12.42 15.47 12.65
CA ASN A 167 13.69 14.73 12.80
C ASN A 167 13.83 13.68 11.68
N LYS A 168 14.30 14.13 10.50
CA LYS A 168 14.33 13.33 9.26
C LYS A 168 15.15 12.06 9.40
N GLU A 169 16.35 12.13 9.97
CA GLU A 169 17.22 10.96 10.12
C GLU A 169 16.55 9.87 10.96
N GLU A 170 15.94 10.24 12.09
CA GLU A 170 15.20 9.31 12.94
C GLU A 170 13.97 8.73 12.23
N ARG A 171 13.19 9.59 11.54
CA ARG A 171 12.02 9.17 10.75
C ARG A 171 12.41 8.10 9.73
N ILE A 172 13.45 8.39 8.95
CA ILE A 172 13.95 7.52 7.88
C ILE A 172 14.45 6.20 8.48
N THR A 173 15.31 6.28 9.51
CA THR A 173 15.89 5.11 10.17
C THR A 173 14.81 4.15 10.69
N ARG A 174 13.80 4.68 11.40
CA ARG A 174 12.77 3.84 12.02
C ARG A 174 11.74 3.30 11.04
N THR A 175 11.45 4.04 9.97
CA THR A 175 10.46 3.61 8.96
C THR A 175 11.07 2.61 7.98
N TRP A 176 12.28 2.87 7.46
CA TRP A 176 12.94 2.02 6.43
C TRP A 176 13.96 1.03 6.98
N GLY A 177 14.46 1.21 8.22
CA GLY A 177 15.53 0.38 8.79
C GLY A 177 16.93 0.69 8.25
N THR A 178 17.08 1.77 7.49
CA THR A 178 18.35 2.26 6.94
C THR A 178 18.21 3.75 6.59
N THR A 179 19.34 4.46 6.50
CA THR A 179 19.44 5.85 6.01
C THR A 179 20.27 5.94 4.73
N ALA A 180 20.46 4.81 4.04
CA ALA A 180 21.19 4.79 2.78
C ALA A 180 20.57 5.75 1.75
N PRO A 181 21.39 6.51 0.99
CA PRO A 181 20.88 7.33 -0.11
C PRO A 181 20.35 6.44 -1.24
N GLY A 182 19.48 6.98 -2.09
CA GLY A 182 18.87 6.27 -3.21
C GLY A 182 17.54 5.57 -2.85
N LEU A 183 16.98 5.86 -1.68
CA LEU A 183 15.63 5.43 -1.30
C LEU A 183 14.61 6.37 -1.98
N PRO A 184 13.80 5.90 -2.95
CA PRO A 184 13.08 6.79 -3.87
C PRO A 184 12.11 7.73 -3.15
N TYR A 185 11.32 7.23 -2.20
CA TYR A 185 10.39 8.06 -1.43
C TYR A 185 11.12 9.06 -0.52
N VAL A 186 12.23 8.63 0.09
CA VAL A 186 13.00 9.44 1.04
C VAL A 186 13.69 10.59 0.31
N ASP A 187 14.38 10.28 -0.79
CA ASP A 187 15.14 11.25 -1.58
C ASP A 187 14.23 12.27 -2.25
N GLU A 188 13.03 11.87 -2.68
CA GLU A 188 12.09 12.75 -3.37
C GLU A 188 11.25 13.60 -2.40
N PHE A 189 10.85 13.06 -1.24
CA PHE A 189 9.83 13.71 -0.39
C PHE A 189 10.22 13.94 1.07
N ILE A 190 11.32 13.38 1.59
CA ILE A 190 11.71 13.58 3.00
C ILE A 190 12.95 14.45 3.11
N ILE A 191 14.01 14.12 2.36
CA ILE A 191 15.26 14.88 2.37
C ILE A 191 15.04 16.35 1.97
N PRO A 192 14.37 16.67 0.84
CA PRO A 192 14.18 18.07 0.42
C PRO A 192 13.06 18.79 1.18
N ALA A 193 12.24 18.10 1.97
CA ALA A 193 11.11 18.70 2.67
C ALA A 193 11.53 19.68 3.77
N GLY A 194 10.58 20.45 4.31
CA GLY A 194 10.85 21.35 5.43
C GLY A 194 11.21 20.64 6.74
N ASN A 195 11.73 21.42 7.70
CA ASN A 195 12.21 20.94 9.00
C ASN A 195 11.12 20.87 10.08
N TRP A 196 9.88 21.18 9.72
CA TRP A 196 8.73 21.10 10.61
C TRP A 196 7.66 20.19 10.04
N LEU A 197 6.90 19.55 10.92
CA LEU A 197 5.71 18.79 10.59
C LEU A 197 4.49 19.54 11.16
N LEU A 198 3.40 19.50 10.39
CA LEU A 198 2.14 20.16 10.70
C LEU A 198 1.05 19.10 10.89
N GLY A 199 0.53 18.99 12.11
CA GLY A 199 -0.51 18.04 12.51
C GLY A 199 -1.86 18.73 12.78
N GLY A 200 -2.96 18.06 12.43
CA GLY A 200 -4.30 18.60 12.65
C GLY A 200 -5.44 17.75 12.10
N ASP A 201 -6.67 18.14 12.43
CA ASP A 201 -7.89 17.46 11.94
C ASP A 201 -8.19 17.98 10.52
N LEU A 202 -8.46 17.09 9.57
CA LEU A 202 -8.62 17.46 8.16
C LEU A 202 -10.10 17.67 7.82
N GLU A 203 -10.43 18.76 7.12
CA GLU A 203 -11.72 18.98 6.47
C GLU A 203 -11.48 19.17 4.96
N VAL A 204 -11.80 18.17 4.15
CA VAL A 204 -11.57 18.21 2.70
C VAL A 204 -12.79 18.81 1.98
N LEU A 205 -12.57 19.95 1.31
CA LEU A 205 -13.64 20.75 0.71
C LEU A 205 -14.23 20.07 -0.54
N LYS A 206 -13.43 19.30 -1.28
CA LYS A 206 -13.88 18.60 -2.48
C LYS A 206 -13.27 17.20 -2.55
N PRO A 207 -14.01 16.18 -3.02
CA PRO A 207 -13.41 14.87 -3.30
C PRO A 207 -12.23 15.02 -4.26
N ILE A 208 -11.11 14.36 -3.94
CA ILE A 208 -9.90 14.43 -4.76
C ILE A 208 -10.15 13.69 -6.08
N LYS A 209 -9.80 14.35 -7.19
CA LYS A 209 -9.85 13.79 -8.53
C LYS A 209 -8.54 14.09 -9.24
N TYR A 210 -8.08 13.14 -10.05
CA TYR A 210 -6.83 13.28 -10.79
C TYR A 210 -7.08 13.60 -12.27
N ASN A 211 -8.31 13.40 -12.75
CA ASN A 211 -8.73 13.68 -14.13
C ASN A 211 -7.85 12.99 -15.19
N ASP A 212 -7.29 11.83 -14.85
CA ASP A 212 -6.39 11.03 -15.68
C ASP A 212 -7.12 9.88 -16.40
N GLY A 213 -8.45 9.91 -16.41
CA GLY A 213 -9.30 8.86 -16.95
C GLY A 213 -9.48 7.64 -16.03
N LEU A 214 -8.84 7.59 -14.86
CA LEU A 214 -8.88 6.43 -13.94
C LEU A 214 -9.69 6.68 -12.66
N ASP A 215 -10.28 7.87 -12.49
CA ASP A 215 -11.02 8.22 -11.26
C ASP A 215 -12.20 7.27 -10.96
N HIS A 216 -12.79 6.65 -11.99
CA HIS A 216 -13.86 5.65 -11.82
C HIS A 216 -13.39 4.34 -11.17
N TYR A 217 -12.08 4.07 -11.14
CA TYR A 217 -11.49 2.96 -10.39
C TYR A 217 -11.10 3.36 -8.96
N ARG A 218 -11.08 4.66 -8.61
CA ARG A 218 -10.70 5.15 -7.28
C ARG A 218 -11.91 5.09 -6.34
N LEU A 219 -12.28 3.88 -5.96
CA LEU A 219 -13.39 3.63 -5.04
C LEU A 219 -12.91 3.83 -3.59
N SER A 220 -13.58 4.71 -2.86
CA SER A 220 -13.36 4.89 -1.42
C SER A 220 -13.65 3.61 -0.62
N PRO A 221 -13.12 3.46 0.61
CA PRO A 221 -13.44 2.35 1.50
C PRO A 221 -14.95 2.17 1.69
N LYS A 222 -15.71 3.26 1.78
CA LYS A 222 -17.16 3.22 1.87
C LYS A 222 -17.79 2.63 0.59
N GLN A 223 -17.39 3.11 -0.59
CA GLN A 223 -17.91 2.59 -1.87
C GLN A 223 -17.54 1.12 -2.09
N LEU A 224 -16.34 0.70 -1.67
CA LEU A 224 -15.93 -0.72 -1.72
C LEU A 224 -16.83 -1.58 -0.84
N ARG A 225 -17.10 -1.17 0.41
CA ARG A 225 -18.04 -1.85 1.30
C ARG A 225 -19.44 -1.96 0.71
N ASP A 226 -19.96 -0.84 0.19
CA ASP A 226 -21.26 -0.81 -0.48
C ASP A 226 -21.30 -1.79 -1.68
N GLU A 227 -20.21 -1.88 -2.45
CA GLU A 227 -20.08 -2.79 -3.58
C GLU A 227 -20.00 -4.26 -3.16
N PHE A 228 -19.28 -4.58 -2.08
CA PHE A 228 -19.24 -5.94 -1.52
C PHE A 228 -20.61 -6.38 -1.01
N ASP A 229 -21.34 -5.49 -0.33
CA ASP A 229 -22.71 -5.74 0.13
C ASP A 229 -23.65 -5.94 -1.05
N ARG A 230 -23.54 -5.10 -2.10
CA ARG A 230 -24.33 -5.22 -3.34
C ARG A 230 -24.10 -6.57 -4.03
N ARG A 231 -22.85 -7.06 -4.03
CA ARG A 231 -22.51 -8.38 -4.57
C ARG A 231 -22.82 -9.53 -3.61
N GLN A 232 -23.33 -9.26 -2.41
CA GLN A 232 -23.58 -10.26 -1.37
C GLN A 232 -22.32 -11.09 -1.08
N ALA A 233 -21.17 -10.42 -0.99
CA ALA A 233 -19.91 -11.07 -0.67
C ALA A 233 -19.96 -11.64 0.75
N ASP A 234 -19.62 -12.91 0.92
CA ASP A 234 -19.50 -13.52 2.26
C ASP A 234 -18.03 -13.66 2.72
N ALA A 235 -17.09 -13.43 1.82
CA ALA A 235 -15.68 -13.18 2.10
C ALA A 235 -15.08 -12.22 1.06
N VAL A 236 -14.14 -11.39 1.48
CA VAL A 236 -13.40 -10.48 0.61
C VAL A 236 -11.91 -10.68 0.85
N PHE A 237 -11.19 -11.11 -0.19
CA PHE A 237 -9.75 -11.32 -0.12
C PHE A 237 -9.03 -10.29 -0.98
N ALA A 238 -8.14 -9.52 -0.35
CA ALA A 238 -7.42 -8.45 -1.01
C ALA A 238 -6.07 -8.93 -1.56
N PHE A 239 -5.76 -8.48 -2.79
CA PHE A 239 -4.46 -8.63 -3.41
C PHE A 239 -3.86 -7.25 -3.69
N GLN A 240 -2.91 -6.84 -2.85
CA GLN A 240 -2.09 -5.64 -3.05
C GLN A 240 -1.04 -5.89 -4.14
N LEU A 241 -0.89 -4.94 -5.05
CA LEU A 241 0.15 -4.98 -6.08
C LEU A 241 0.52 -3.58 -6.58
N ARG A 242 1.78 -3.44 -7.01
CA ARG A 242 2.27 -2.26 -7.74
C ARG A 242 2.82 -2.62 -9.14
N ASN A 243 2.79 -3.90 -9.48
CA ASN A 243 3.41 -4.48 -10.68
C ASN A 243 2.34 -5.10 -11.59
N PRO A 244 2.64 -5.29 -12.89
CA PRO A 244 1.81 -6.10 -13.78
C PRO A 244 1.49 -7.49 -13.21
N VAL A 245 0.28 -7.99 -13.49
CA VAL A 245 -0.17 -9.32 -13.05
C VAL A 245 0.37 -10.37 -14.02
N HIS A 246 1.19 -11.30 -13.51
CA HIS A 246 1.57 -12.53 -14.21
C HIS A 246 0.84 -13.73 -13.58
N ASN A 247 0.91 -14.90 -14.22
CA ASN A 247 0.15 -16.08 -13.80
C ASN A 247 0.59 -16.65 -12.45
N GLY A 248 1.73 -16.21 -11.93
CA GLY A 248 2.14 -16.49 -10.55
C GLY A 248 1.25 -15.77 -9.55
N HIS A 249 0.96 -14.49 -9.75
CA HIS A 249 -0.03 -13.75 -8.96
C HIS A 249 -1.43 -14.37 -9.12
N ALA A 250 -1.82 -14.69 -10.35
CA ALA A 250 -3.11 -15.33 -10.63
C ALA A 250 -3.27 -16.67 -9.91
N LEU A 251 -2.21 -17.49 -9.84
CA LEU A 251 -2.21 -18.72 -9.06
C LEU A 251 -2.52 -18.46 -7.59
N LEU A 252 -1.92 -17.44 -6.96
CA LEU A 252 -2.20 -17.11 -5.56
C LEU A 252 -3.66 -16.68 -5.35
N MET A 253 -4.18 -15.85 -6.25
CA MET A 253 -5.55 -15.34 -6.18
C MET A 253 -6.58 -16.45 -6.41
N ASN A 254 -6.41 -17.27 -7.44
CA ASN A 254 -7.30 -18.39 -7.77
C ASN A 254 -7.23 -19.50 -6.70
N ASP A 255 -6.05 -19.80 -6.18
CA ASP A 255 -5.90 -20.77 -5.09
C ASP A 255 -6.53 -20.27 -3.79
N THR A 256 -6.42 -18.96 -3.49
CA THR A 256 -7.12 -18.34 -2.35
C THR A 256 -8.63 -18.50 -2.48
N ARG A 257 -9.20 -18.16 -3.65
CA ARG A 257 -10.63 -18.36 -3.92
C ARG A 257 -11.05 -19.81 -3.67
N ARG A 258 -10.30 -20.76 -4.23
CA ARG A 258 -10.56 -22.20 -4.07
C ARG A 258 -10.57 -22.60 -2.59
N ARG A 259 -9.56 -22.20 -1.81
CA ARG A 259 -9.49 -22.48 -0.37
C ARG A 259 -10.66 -21.89 0.40
N LEU A 260 -11.09 -20.67 0.06
CA LEU A 260 -12.25 -20.04 0.71
C LEU A 260 -13.55 -20.83 0.42
N LEU A 261 -13.73 -21.29 -0.83
CA LEU A 261 -14.86 -22.17 -1.17
C LEU A 261 -14.80 -23.50 -0.39
N GLU A 262 -13.62 -24.11 -0.26
CA GLU A 262 -13.39 -25.32 0.54
C GLU A 262 -13.67 -25.11 2.04
N MET A 263 -13.39 -23.91 2.56
CA MET A 263 -13.71 -23.49 3.94
C MET A 263 -15.22 -23.25 4.16
N GLY A 264 -16.03 -23.26 3.09
CA GLY A 264 -17.48 -23.19 3.16
C GLY A 264 -18.08 -21.85 2.74
N TYR A 265 -17.27 -20.83 2.47
CA TYR A 265 -17.74 -19.57 1.86
C TYR A 265 -18.39 -19.86 0.50
N LYS A 266 -19.44 -19.14 0.16
CA LYS A 266 -20.28 -19.34 -1.03
C LYS A 266 -19.98 -18.31 -2.11
N ASN A 267 -19.62 -17.10 -1.71
CA ASN A 267 -19.38 -16.00 -2.62
C ASN A 267 -18.16 -15.16 -2.18
N PRO A 268 -16.96 -15.76 -2.15
CA PRO A 268 -15.74 -14.99 -1.93
C PRO A 268 -15.53 -14.02 -3.09
N ILE A 269 -15.13 -12.78 -2.83
CA ILE A 269 -14.86 -11.77 -3.87
C ILE A 269 -13.40 -11.33 -3.78
N LEU A 270 -12.70 -11.35 -4.91
CA LEU A 270 -11.35 -10.82 -5.04
C LEU A 270 -11.42 -9.29 -5.10
N LEU A 271 -10.68 -8.62 -4.23
CA LEU A 271 -10.33 -7.22 -4.39
C LEU A 271 -8.93 -7.13 -4.99
N LEU A 272 -8.86 -7.00 -6.32
CA LEU A 272 -7.61 -6.74 -7.05
C LEU A 272 -7.31 -5.25 -6.94
N HIS A 273 -6.29 -4.89 -6.15
CA HIS A 273 -6.19 -3.55 -5.60
C HIS A 273 -4.84 -2.88 -5.92
N PRO A 274 -4.58 -2.52 -7.19
CA PRO A 274 -3.34 -1.84 -7.58
C PRO A 274 -3.15 -0.53 -6.82
N LEU A 275 -1.92 -0.31 -6.34
CA LEU A 275 -1.51 0.99 -5.80
C LEU A 275 -1.39 2.00 -6.96
N GLY A 276 -1.93 3.20 -6.74
CA GLY A 276 -2.01 4.26 -7.75
C GLY A 276 -1.54 5.64 -7.31
N GLY A 277 -1.01 5.79 -6.09
CA GLY A 277 -0.19 6.96 -5.76
C GLY A 277 1.22 6.85 -6.35
N PHE A 278 2.15 7.62 -5.79
CA PHE A 278 3.55 7.62 -6.16
C PHE A 278 4.17 6.20 -6.23
N THR A 279 4.91 5.95 -7.30
CA THR A 279 5.82 4.81 -7.49
C THR A 279 7.12 5.29 -8.12
N LYS A 280 8.24 4.65 -7.80
CA LYS A 280 9.56 4.98 -8.34
C LYS A 280 9.58 4.88 -9.88
N ALA A 281 10.45 5.66 -10.52
CA ALA A 281 10.45 5.88 -11.97
C ALA A 281 10.66 4.62 -12.85
N ASP A 282 11.31 3.57 -12.34
CA ASP A 282 11.54 2.32 -13.08
C ASP A 282 10.38 1.30 -12.93
N ASP A 283 9.34 1.60 -12.14
CA ASP A 283 8.11 0.79 -12.10
C ASP A 283 7.18 1.13 -13.28
N VAL A 284 6.36 0.16 -13.72
CA VAL A 284 5.42 0.36 -14.83
C VAL A 284 4.32 1.37 -14.40
N PRO A 285 4.05 2.44 -15.17
CA PRO A 285 3.05 3.45 -14.84
C PRO A 285 1.64 2.87 -14.60
N LEU A 286 0.86 3.54 -13.75
CA LEU A 286 -0.47 3.10 -13.35
C LEU A 286 -1.40 2.84 -14.55
N GLY A 287 -1.49 3.75 -15.51
CA GLY A 287 -2.36 3.59 -16.68
C GLY A 287 -2.06 2.32 -17.48
N VAL A 288 -0.76 2.02 -17.68
CA VAL A 288 -0.30 0.80 -18.37
C VAL A 288 -0.63 -0.45 -17.54
N ARG A 289 -0.45 -0.39 -16.21
CA ARG A 289 -0.84 -1.49 -15.31
C ARG A 289 -2.34 -1.76 -15.36
N MET A 290 -3.18 -0.71 -15.35
CA MET A 290 -4.63 -0.86 -15.43
C MET A 290 -5.07 -1.46 -16.77
N GLU A 291 -4.48 -1.04 -17.89
CA GLU A 291 -4.70 -1.66 -19.21
C GLU A 291 -4.30 -3.14 -19.19
N GLN A 292 -3.13 -3.46 -18.62
CA GLN A 292 -2.65 -4.82 -18.49
C GLN A 292 -3.57 -5.69 -17.61
N HIS A 293 -4.09 -5.13 -16.51
CA HIS A 293 -5.02 -5.83 -15.64
C HIS A 293 -6.38 -6.07 -16.31
N SER A 294 -6.87 -5.13 -17.13
CA SER A 294 -8.07 -5.35 -17.96
C SER A 294 -7.90 -6.58 -18.85
N LYS A 295 -6.74 -6.72 -19.50
CA LYS A 295 -6.45 -7.89 -20.35
C LYS A 295 -6.37 -9.20 -19.57
N VAL A 296 -5.88 -9.18 -18.33
CA VAL A 296 -5.89 -10.38 -17.46
C VAL A 296 -7.32 -10.86 -17.17
N LEU A 297 -8.28 -9.94 -17.02
CA LEU A 297 -9.69 -10.26 -16.83
C LEU A 297 -10.36 -10.70 -18.14
N GLU A 298 -10.10 -9.99 -19.25
CA GLU A 298 -10.63 -10.32 -20.58
C GLU A 298 -10.18 -11.71 -21.05
N ASP A 299 -8.92 -12.08 -20.77
CA ASP A 299 -8.35 -13.39 -21.11
C ASP A 299 -8.82 -14.51 -20.15
N GLY A 300 -9.66 -14.19 -19.15
CA GLY A 300 -10.22 -15.15 -18.19
C GLY A 300 -9.21 -15.75 -17.21
N VAL A 301 -8.02 -15.15 -17.07
CA VAL A 301 -7.02 -15.58 -16.06
C VAL A 301 -7.51 -15.30 -14.65
N LEU A 302 -8.23 -14.19 -14.48
CA LEU A 302 -9.04 -13.89 -13.31
C LEU A 302 -10.50 -13.76 -13.74
N ASP A 303 -11.41 -14.27 -12.93
CA ASP A 303 -12.84 -14.20 -13.22
C ASP A 303 -13.39 -12.79 -13.01
N HIS A 304 -14.06 -12.25 -14.02
CA HIS A 304 -14.62 -10.89 -14.00
C HIS A 304 -15.78 -10.74 -13.01
N GLU A 305 -16.63 -11.76 -12.89
CA GLU A 305 -17.83 -11.69 -12.04
C GLU A 305 -17.49 -11.63 -10.55
N THR A 306 -16.41 -12.32 -10.16
CA THR A 306 -16.00 -12.45 -8.77
C THR A 306 -14.75 -11.63 -8.42
N THR A 307 -14.41 -10.66 -9.27
CA THR A 307 -13.34 -9.69 -9.05
C THR A 307 -13.86 -8.26 -9.07
N ILE A 308 -13.38 -7.46 -8.12
CA ILE A 308 -13.49 -6.01 -8.12
C ILE A 308 -12.08 -5.45 -8.31
N VAL A 309 -11.92 -4.61 -9.33
CA VAL A 309 -10.69 -3.85 -9.57
C VAL A 309 -10.89 -2.43 -9.05
N ALA A 310 -10.05 -2.01 -8.13
CA ALA A 310 -10.05 -0.64 -7.60
C ALA A 310 -8.63 -0.14 -7.37
N ILE A 311 -8.42 1.17 -7.45
CA ILE A 311 -7.11 1.80 -7.24
C ILE A 311 -6.99 2.24 -5.78
N PHE A 312 -5.93 1.78 -5.12
CA PHE A 312 -5.56 2.24 -3.79
C PHE A 312 -4.74 3.54 -3.92
N PRO A 313 -5.21 4.69 -3.38
CA PRO A 313 -4.60 5.98 -3.69
C PRO A 313 -3.29 6.30 -2.96
N SER A 314 -2.84 5.41 -2.06
CA SER A 314 -1.65 5.66 -1.24
C SER A 314 -0.37 5.76 -2.07
N PRO A 315 0.56 6.65 -1.68
CA PRO A 315 1.94 6.59 -2.11
C PRO A 315 2.64 5.28 -1.69
N MET A 316 3.58 4.80 -2.51
CA MET A 316 4.46 3.66 -2.19
C MET A 316 5.76 4.11 -1.52
N HIS A 317 6.08 3.54 -0.35
CA HIS A 317 7.29 3.91 0.42
C HIS A 317 8.49 3.04 0.08
N TYR A 318 8.22 1.81 -0.38
CA TYR A 318 9.21 0.74 -0.49
C TYR A 318 9.83 0.38 0.88
N ALA A 319 9.01 0.43 1.95
CA ALA A 319 9.44 0.22 3.33
C ALA A 319 9.14 -1.20 3.86
N GLY A 320 8.91 -2.16 2.97
CA GLY A 320 8.92 -3.59 3.29
C GLY A 320 7.99 -4.01 4.44
N PRO A 321 8.51 -4.68 5.50
CA PRO A 321 7.71 -5.12 6.64
C PRO A 321 7.00 -4.00 7.42
N THR A 322 7.49 -2.76 7.38
CA THR A 322 6.80 -1.61 7.96
C THR A 322 5.58 -1.27 7.10
N GLU A 323 5.75 -1.13 5.79
CA GLU A 323 4.70 -0.71 4.87
C GLU A 323 3.64 -1.79 4.59
N VAL A 324 3.99 -3.08 4.61
CA VAL A 324 2.99 -4.15 4.39
C VAL A 324 1.88 -4.14 5.44
N GLN A 325 2.17 -3.68 6.66
CA GLN A 325 1.16 -3.48 7.71
C GLN A 325 0.17 -2.39 7.31
N TRP A 326 0.65 -1.25 6.80
CA TRP A 326 -0.18 -0.17 6.25
C TRP A 326 -1.07 -0.67 5.10
N HIS A 327 -0.50 -1.44 4.16
CA HIS A 327 -1.26 -2.00 3.04
C HIS A 327 -2.38 -2.94 3.50
N ALA A 328 -2.16 -3.69 4.58
CA ALA A 328 -3.16 -4.58 5.16
C ALA A 328 -4.23 -3.81 5.94
N LYS A 329 -3.82 -2.86 6.80
CA LYS A 329 -4.71 -1.98 7.57
C LYS A 329 -5.68 -1.22 6.66
N ALA A 330 -5.19 -0.63 5.58
CA ALA A 330 -6.04 0.07 4.60
C ALA A 330 -7.12 -0.86 4.01
N ARG A 331 -6.83 -2.16 3.89
CA ARG A 331 -7.75 -3.17 3.35
C ARG A 331 -8.75 -3.67 4.40
N VAL A 332 -8.37 -3.69 5.68
CA VAL A 332 -9.32 -3.81 6.80
C VAL A 332 -10.35 -2.68 6.72
N ASN A 333 -9.89 -1.44 6.57
CA ASN A 333 -10.78 -0.29 6.44
C ASN A 333 -11.67 -0.37 5.18
N ALA A 334 -11.17 -0.93 4.08
CA ALA A 334 -11.98 -1.20 2.89
C ALA A 334 -13.00 -2.35 3.05
N GLY A 335 -12.90 -3.19 4.09
CA GLY A 335 -13.82 -4.30 4.36
C GLY A 335 -13.29 -5.69 4.00
N ALA A 336 -12.02 -5.82 3.61
CA ALA A 336 -11.41 -7.12 3.34
C ALA A 336 -11.12 -7.90 4.62
N ASN A 337 -11.65 -9.11 4.74
CA ASN A 337 -11.42 -10.01 5.89
C ASN A 337 -10.26 -10.98 5.66
N PHE A 338 -9.77 -11.12 4.42
CA PHE A 338 -8.57 -11.87 4.06
C PHE A 338 -7.55 -10.99 3.32
N TYR A 339 -6.26 -11.20 3.59
CA TYR A 339 -5.18 -10.46 2.93
C TYR A 339 -4.09 -11.40 2.43
N ILE A 340 -3.86 -11.38 1.12
CA ILE A 340 -2.81 -12.19 0.49
C ILE A 340 -1.47 -11.46 0.64
N VAL A 341 -0.46 -12.18 1.14
CA VAL A 341 0.89 -11.64 1.27
C VAL A 341 1.92 -12.65 0.76
N GLY A 342 2.77 -12.19 -0.16
CA GLY A 342 3.82 -13.00 -0.80
C GLY A 342 5.20 -12.81 -0.17
N ARG A 343 6.24 -13.12 -0.98
CA ARG A 343 7.65 -12.84 -0.67
C ARG A 343 7.96 -11.36 -0.89
N ASP A 344 8.80 -10.78 -0.03
CA ASP A 344 9.33 -9.41 -0.14
C ASP A 344 8.23 -8.35 -0.40
N PRO A 345 7.10 -8.38 0.35
CA PRO A 345 6.01 -7.44 0.13
C PRO A 345 6.50 -6.03 0.46
N ALA A 346 6.15 -5.07 -0.40
CA ALA A 346 6.61 -3.70 -0.32
C ALA A 346 8.14 -3.49 -0.30
N GLY A 347 8.91 -4.51 -0.66
CA GLY A 347 10.36 -4.41 -0.75
C GLY A 347 10.88 -3.89 -2.08
N MET A 348 12.18 -3.58 -2.07
CA MET A 348 13.01 -3.25 -3.21
C MET A 348 14.46 -3.75 -2.98
N GLY A 349 15.28 -3.75 -4.02
CA GLY A 349 16.73 -3.95 -3.86
C GLY A 349 17.37 -2.79 -3.11
N HIS A 350 18.39 -3.07 -2.30
CA HIS A 350 19.16 -2.03 -1.62
C HIS A 350 19.78 -1.07 -2.66
N PRO A 351 19.70 0.26 -2.50
CA PRO A 351 20.17 1.19 -3.52
C PRO A 351 21.68 1.08 -3.79
N THR A 352 22.47 0.85 -2.73
CA THR A 352 23.94 0.87 -2.79
C THR A 352 24.60 -0.51 -2.65
N GLU A 353 23.85 -1.55 -2.26
CA GLU A 353 24.38 -2.88 -1.99
C GLU A 353 23.74 -3.94 -2.90
N LYS A 354 24.46 -5.02 -3.20
CA LYS A 354 23.95 -6.12 -4.06
C LYS A 354 23.09 -7.12 -3.27
N ARG A 355 22.07 -6.62 -2.57
CA ARG A 355 21.10 -7.41 -1.80
C ARG A 355 19.71 -6.79 -1.81
N ASP A 356 18.70 -7.56 -1.43
CA ASP A 356 17.37 -7.06 -1.09
C ASP A 356 17.47 -6.13 0.15
N LEU A 357 16.61 -5.10 0.23
CA LEU A 357 16.58 -4.16 1.35
C LEU A 357 16.12 -4.85 2.65
N TYR A 358 15.18 -5.79 2.52
CA TYR A 358 14.61 -6.54 3.62
C TYR A 358 14.80 -8.05 3.41
N ASP A 359 14.75 -8.80 4.51
CA ASP A 359 14.60 -10.25 4.41
C ASP A 359 13.23 -10.58 3.76
N PRO A 360 13.20 -11.44 2.74
CA PRO A 360 11.99 -11.69 1.95
C PRO A 360 10.82 -12.31 2.71
N ASP A 361 11.05 -12.90 3.88
CA ASP A 361 10.01 -13.50 4.72
C ASP A 361 9.55 -12.59 5.86
N HIS A 362 10.28 -11.49 6.14
CA HIS A 362 9.95 -10.61 7.26
C HIS A 362 8.58 -9.95 7.11
N GLY A 363 8.16 -9.58 5.90
CA GLY A 363 6.84 -8.99 5.70
C GLY A 363 5.69 -9.89 6.19
N LYS A 364 5.76 -11.20 5.90
CA LYS A 364 4.76 -12.18 6.37
C LYS A 364 4.80 -12.37 7.89
N LYS A 365 6.01 -12.52 8.44
CA LYS A 365 6.22 -12.71 9.88
C LYS A 365 5.71 -11.53 10.68
N VAL A 366 6.13 -10.32 10.31
CA VAL A 366 5.73 -9.07 10.98
C VAL A 366 4.22 -8.90 10.89
N LEU A 367 3.62 -9.10 9.71
CA LEU A 367 2.17 -8.96 9.56
C LEU A 367 1.40 -9.91 10.48
N SER A 368 1.87 -11.15 10.67
CA SER A 368 1.23 -12.13 11.58
C SER A 368 1.31 -11.79 13.07
N MET A 369 2.16 -10.83 13.44
CA MET A 369 2.36 -10.38 14.82
C MET A 369 1.99 -8.91 15.02
N ALA A 370 1.50 -8.24 13.96
CA ALA A 370 1.30 -6.80 13.95
C ALA A 370 0.12 -6.41 14.86
N PRO A 371 0.29 -5.44 15.78
CA PRO A 371 -0.77 -5.01 16.67
C PRO A 371 -1.92 -4.37 15.86
N GLY A 372 -3.15 -4.69 16.24
CA GLY A 372 -4.37 -4.18 15.60
C GLY A 372 -4.77 -4.88 14.30
N LEU A 373 -4.04 -5.91 13.86
CA LEU A 373 -4.38 -6.73 12.68
C LEU A 373 -4.79 -8.17 13.05
N GLU A 374 -5.04 -8.46 14.32
CA GLU A 374 -5.34 -9.81 14.82
C GLU A 374 -6.63 -10.40 14.23
N LYS A 375 -7.56 -9.54 13.80
CA LYS A 375 -8.82 -9.92 13.17
C LYS A 375 -8.71 -10.18 11.67
N LEU A 376 -7.63 -9.75 11.03
CA LEU A 376 -7.41 -9.94 9.60
C LEU A 376 -6.82 -11.33 9.33
N ASN A 377 -7.48 -12.11 8.47
CA ASN A 377 -6.98 -13.42 8.10
C ASN A 377 -5.85 -13.28 7.06
N ILE A 378 -4.61 -13.37 7.53
CA ILE A 378 -3.44 -13.29 6.68
C ILE A 378 -3.24 -14.63 5.97
N LEU A 379 -3.13 -14.60 4.64
CA LEU A 379 -2.90 -15.76 3.81
C LEU A 379 -1.45 -15.70 3.27
N PRO A 380 -0.47 -16.24 4.02
CA PRO A 380 0.92 -16.19 3.61
C PRO A 380 1.19 -17.20 2.49
N PHE A 381 1.76 -16.70 1.40
CA PHE A 381 2.34 -17.52 0.34
C PHE A 381 3.86 -17.44 0.40
N ARG A 382 4.54 -18.57 0.26
CA ARG A 382 6.00 -18.58 0.16
C ARG A 382 6.39 -18.27 -1.29
N VAL A 383 7.56 -17.68 -1.52
CA VAL A 383 8.27 -17.77 -2.81
C VAL A 383 9.70 -18.19 -2.42
N GLY A 384 10.37 -19.01 -3.23
CA GLY A 384 11.45 -19.92 -2.82
C GLY A 384 12.58 -19.40 -1.91
N PHE A 385 13.08 -20.36 -1.11
CA PHE A 385 14.31 -20.49 -0.30
C PHE A 385 14.60 -19.48 0.85
N THR A 386 14.45 -19.97 2.09
CA THR A 386 15.04 -19.38 3.31
C THR A 386 16.54 -19.71 3.40
N THR A 387 17.39 -18.71 3.63
CA THR A 387 18.85 -18.87 3.84
C THR A 387 19.27 -18.93 5.32
N SER A 388 18.35 -19.05 6.29
CA SER A 388 18.72 -19.10 7.71
C SER A 388 19.30 -20.47 8.12
N HIS A 389 20.54 -20.47 8.60
CA HIS A 389 21.32 -21.64 9.06
C HIS A 389 20.72 -22.46 10.22
N LEU A 390 19.57 -22.08 10.78
CA LEU A 390 18.96 -22.73 11.94
C LEU A 390 17.96 -23.86 11.60
N PHE A 391 17.64 -24.07 10.32
CA PHE A 391 16.70 -25.13 9.91
C PHE A 391 17.19 -25.86 8.65
N ALA A 392 18.36 -26.49 8.70
CA ALA A 392 18.88 -27.28 7.59
C ALA A 392 18.07 -28.56 7.28
N ASN A 393 17.10 -28.93 8.14
CA ASN A 393 16.29 -30.15 8.04
C ASN A 393 14.76 -29.91 7.99
N ALA A 394 14.30 -28.67 7.79
CA ALA A 394 12.86 -28.42 7.64
C ALA A 394 12.42 -28.63 6.18
N PRO A 395 11.40 -29.47 5.89
CA PRO A 395 10.89 -29.63 4.54
C PRO A 395 10.39 -28.29 3.99
N ILE A 396 10.82 -27.95 2.77
CA ILE A 396 10.35 -26.77 2.03
C ILE A 396 8.84 -26.98 1.76
N PRO A 397 7.92 -26.12 2.23
CA PRO A 397 6.49 -26.35 2.03
C PRO A 397 6.05 -26.09 0.58
N HIS A 398 5.06 -26.84 0.12
CA HIS A 398 4.39 -26.82 -1.20
C HIS A 398 3.66 -25.50 -1.58
N THR A 399 4.16 -24.32 -1.24
CA THR A 399 3.42 -23.04 -1.32
C THR A 399 4.13 -21.93 -2.11
N VAL A 400 5.13 -22.29 -2.91
CA VAL A 400 5.98 -21.36 -3.69
C VAL A 400 5.55 -21.32 -5.16
N ALA A 401 5.06 -20.22 -5.72
CA ALA A 401 4.72 -20.19 -7.15
C ALA A 401 5.98 -20.09 -8.04
N ALA A 402 6.13 -20.99 -9.01
CA ALA A 402 7.19 -21.00 -10.02
C ALA A 402 6.69 -21.59 -11.35
N TYR A 403 7.40 -21.34 -12.45
CA TYR A 403 7.00 -21.89 -13.76
C TYR A 403 7.46 -23.35 -13.86
N ASP A 404 6.53 -24.28 -13.92
CA ASP A 404 6.80 -25.70 -14.12
C ASP A 404 7.05 -25.95 -15.62
N THR A 405 8.28 -26.31 -15.98
CA THR A 405 8.70 -26.50 -17.37
C THR A 405 8.11 -27.74 -18.01
N VAL A 406 7.74 -28.74 -17.21
CA VAL A 406 7.10 -29.97 -17.67
C VAL A 406 5.63 -29.71 -17.92
N ALA A 407 4.95 -29.09 -16.95
CA ALA A 407 3.52 -28.78 -17.05
C ALA A 407 3.23 -27.53 -17.91
N LYS A 408 4.27 -26.77 -18.28
CA LYS A 408 4.23 -25.52 -19.05
C LYS A 408 3.23 -24.49 -18.49
N LYS A 409 3.26 -24.31 -17.17
CA LYS A 409 2.37 -23.38 -16.45
C LYS A 409 2.95 -22.97 -15.11
N MET A 410 2.43 -21.90 -14.54
CA MET A 410 2.71 -21.56 -13.14
C MET A 410 2.09 -22.61 -12.20
N ALA A 411 2.90 -23.13 -11.27
CA ALA A 411 2.50 -24.11 -10.28
C ALA A 411 3.20 -23.87 -8.94
N PHE A 412 2.74 -24.52 -7.88
CA PHE A 412 3.48 -24.55 -6.62
C PHE A 412 4.71 -25.45 -6.76
N PHE A 413 5.87 -24.91 -6.42
CA PHE A 413 7.19 -25.51 -6.43
C PHE A 413 7.20 -26.75 -5.55
N ASP A 414 7.75 -27.80 -6.13
CA ASP A 414 7.96 -29.08 -5.49
C ASP A 414 9.47 -29.34 -5.39
N PRO A 415 10.02 -29.37 -4.16
CA PRO A 415 11.45 -29.56 -3.94
C PRO A 415 12.00 -30.86 -4.51
N SER A 416 11.16 -31.90 -4.55
CA SER A 416 11.54 -33.24 -5.04
C SER A 416 11.89 -33.23 -6.53
N ARG A 417 11.33 -32.27 -7.28
CA ARG A 417 11.54 -32.07 -8.72
C ARG A 417 12.01 -30.65 -9.03
N SER A 418 12.82 -30.08 -8.15
CA SER A 418 13.28 -28.68 -8.21
C SER A 418 13.88 -28.22 -9.54
N LYS A 419 14.50 -29.12 -10.32
CA LYS A 419 15.08 -28.82 -11.65
C LYS A 419 14.03 -28.56 -12.74
N GLU A 420 12.78 -28.98 -12.51
CA GLU A 420 11.65 -28.78 -13.43
C GLU A 420 10.96 -27.42 -13.22
N PHE A 421 11.47 -26.59 -12.31
CA PHE A 421 10.90 -25.28 -12.05
C PHE A 421 11.85 -24.17 -12.45
N LEU A 422 11.34 -23.25 -13.27
CA LEU A 422 11.98 -21.98 -13.57
C LEU A 422 11.43 -20.92 -12.64
N PHE A 423 12.33 -20.38 -11.82
CA PHE A 423 12.11 -19.12 -11.15
C PHE A 423 12.43 -18.02 -12.13
N ILE A 424 11.39 -17.47 -12.75
CA ILE A 424 11.50 -16.26 -13.56
C ILE A 424 11.56 -15.06 -12.60
N SER A 425 12.54 -15.09 -11.68
CA SER A 425 13.12 -13.89 -11.12
C SER A 425 14.21 -13.51 -12.11
N GLY A 426 13.89 -12.58 -12.98
CA GLY A 426 14.70 -12.18 -14.13
C GLY A 426 16.18 -11.79 -14.02
N THR A 427 17.02 -12.77 -13.71
CA THR A 427 18.37 -12.92 -14.26
C THR A 427 18.36 -14.16 -15.15
N LYS A 428 18.54 -13.95 -16.47
CA LYS A 428 18.87 -15.02 -17.41
C LYS A 428 20.38 -15.27 -17.27
N GLY A 429 20.76 -16.17 -16.36
CA GLY A 429 22.12 -16.72 -16.34
C GLY A 429 22.19 -17.89 -17.30
N ASN A 430 23.09 -17.86 -18.28
CA ASN A 430 23.30 -18.92 -19.27
C ASN A 430 23.37 -20.31 -18.61
N MET A 431 22.41 -21.16 -18.97
CA MET A 431 22.26 -22.54 -18.49
C MET A 431 23.04 -23.55 -19.36
N GLU A 432 24.11 -23.14 -20.03
CA GLU A 432 24.83 -23.99 -20.99
C GLU A 432 26.23 -24.46 -20.54
N SER A 433 26.75 -23.98 -19.42
CA SER A 433 28.04 -24.47 -18.91
C SER A 433 27.88 -25.04 -17.50
N LEU A 434 27.60 -26.34 -17.40
CA LEU A 434 28.00 -27.23 -16.28
C LEU A 434 27.45 -28.65 -16.55
N GLY A 435 28.08 -29.32 -17.52
CA GLY A 435 28.15 -30.77 -17.47
C GLY A 435 28.93 -31.17 -16.21
N ASP A 436 28.38 -32.12 -15.47
CA ASP A 436 29.07 -32.96 -14.50
C ASP A 436 29.72 -32.30 -13.26
N CYS A 437 28.90 -31.92 -12.27
CA CYS A 437 29.29 -32.05 -10.85
C CYS A 437 28.09 -31.95 -9.89
N PHE A 438 27.50 -33.10 -9.52
CA PHE A 438 26.42 -33.20 -8.55
C PHE A 438 26.94 -33.29 -7.12
N CYS A 439 26.87 -32.18 -6.37
CA CYS A 439 26.81 -32.22 -4.90
C CYS A 439 25.80 -31.19 -4.40
N TYR A 440 24.88 -31.63 -3.53
CA TYR A 440 23.75 -30.85 -3.00
C TYR A 440 24.20 -29.55 -2.30
N CYS A 441 25.42 -29.53 -1.75
CA CYS A 441 26.00 -28.37 -1.09
C CYS A 441 26.52 -27.29 -2.05
N THR A 442 27.02 -27.66 -3.24
CA THR A 442 27.51 -26.70 -4.25
C THR A 442 26.36 -26.02 -5.00
N VAL A 443 25.23 -26.71 -5.19
CA VAL A 443 24.01 -26.11 -5.77
C VAL A 443 23.47 -25.01 -4.85
N ILE A 444 23.42 -25.24 -3.53
CA ILE A 444 22.99 -24.24 -2.54
C ILE A 444 23.99 -23.08 -2.45
N ALA A 445 25.30 -23.35 -2.49
CA ALA A 445 26.33 -22.30 -2.47
C ALA A 445 26.36 -21.45 -3.74
N TRP A 446 26.07 -22.04 -4.90
CA TRP A 446 25.94 -21.34 -6.18
C TRP A 446 24.63 -20.52 -6.24
N PHE A 447 23.50 -21.08 -5.77
CA PHE A 447 22.22 -20.36 -5.62
C PHE A 447 22.30 -19.18 -4.64
N ARG A 448 23.06 -19.32 -3.53
CA ARG A 448 23.34 -18.22 -2.57
C ARG A 448 24.11 -17.06 -3.18
N ARG A 449 24.85 -17.28 -4.27
CA ARG A 449 25.75 -16.28 -4.87
C ARG A 449 25.08 -15.42 -5.95
N PHE A 450 23.93 -15.84 -6.49
CA PHE A 450 23.32 -15.20 -7.67
C PHE A 450 21.84 -14.76 -7.55
N HIS A 451 21.11 -15.12 -6.47
CA HIS A 451 19.68 -14.77 -6.32
C HIS A 451 19.34 -13.94 -5.08
N THR A 452 20.05 -12.83 -4.87
CA THR A 452 19.76 -11.83 -3.83
C THR A 452 18.80 -10.72 -4.28
N VAL A 453 18.03 -10.91 -5.37
CA VAL A 453 17.28 -9.83 -6.00
C VAL A 453 15.93 -10.32 -6.56
N GLY A 454 14.98 -10.64 -5.69
CA GLY A 454 13.74 -11.31 -6.12
C GLY A 454 12.70 -10.40 -6.80
N SER A 455 12.65 -9.11 -6.43
CA SER A 455 11.60 -8.19 -6.86
C SER A 455 11.98 -7.27 -8.04
N ARG A 456 13.26 -6.87 -8.19
CA ARG A 456 13.75 -6.11 -9.38
C ARG A 456 13.73 -6.94 -10.67
N LEU A 457 13.93 -8.24 -10.55
CA LEU A 457 14.37 -9.05 -11.69
C LEU A 457 13.20 -9.44 -12.59
N GLY A 458 11.99 -9.68 -12.08
CA GLY A 458 10.81 -9.98 -12.92
C GLY A 458 10.50 -8.86 -13.93
N ILE A 459 10.46 -7.60 -13.48
CA ILE A 459 10.24 -6.43 -14.35
C ILE A 459 11.42 -6.20 -15.29
N PHE A 460 12.66 -6.33 -14.80
CA PHE A 460 13.85 -6.17 -15.63
C PHE A 460 13.90 -7.18 -16.78
N LEU A 461 13.58 -8.45 -16.51
CA LEU A 461 13.54 -9.47 -17.55
C LEU A 461 12.34 -9.33 -18.48
N MET A 462 11.16 -8.91 -18.01
CA MET A 462 10.05 -8.56 -18.90
C MET A 462 10.44 -7.39 -19.82
N ARG A 463 11.11 -6.37 -19.28
CA ARG A 463 11.68 -5.27 -20.07
C ARG A 463 12.72 -5.77 -21.06
N THR A 464 13.62 -6.68 -20.65
CA THR A 464 14.62 -7.29 -21.53
C THR A 464 13.98 -8.13 -22.63
N TYR A 465 13.01 -8.97 -22.31
CA TYR A 465 12.27 -9.78 -23.28
C TYR A 465 11.60 -8.90 -24.32
N ALA A 466 10.82 -7.91 -23.86
CA ALA A 466 10.15 -6.97 -24.76
C ALA A 466 11.14 -6.21 -25.65
N ARG A 467 12.26 -5.71 -25.08
CA ARG A 467 13.30 -4.99 -25.84
C ARG A 467 14.02 -5.86 -26.87
N ASN A 468 14.12 -7.16 -26.63
CA ASN A 468 14.77 -8.10 -27.54
C ASN A 468 13.79 -8.73 -28.55
N GLY A 469 12.50 -8.40 -28.50
CA GLY A 469 11.47 -9.09 -29.29
C GLY A 469 11.27 -10.55 -28.89
N GLU A 470 11.65 -10.91 -27.67
CA GLU A 470 11.47 -12.24 -27.09
C GLU A 470 10.15 -12.30 -26.29
N ASN A 471 9.49 -13.45 -26.25
CA ASN A 471 8.36 -13.69 -25.36
C ASN A 471 8.81 -14.40 -24.08
N PRO A 472 8.17 -14.15 -22.92
CA PRO A 472 8.33 -15.02 -21.77
C PRO A 472 7.79 -16.43 -22.11
N PRO A 473 8.17 -17.47 -21.34
CA PRO A 473 7.63 -18.82 -21.54
C PRO A 473 6.10 -18.83 -21.55
N ASP A 474 5.52 -19.59 -22.48
CA ASP A 474 4.06 -19.76 -22.60
C ASP A 474 3.42 -20.08 -21.25
N GLY A 475 2.37 -19.37 -20.87
CA GLY A 475 1.72 -19.59 -19.57
C GLY A 475 2.39 -18.89 -18.38
N PHE A 476 3.44 -18.10 -18.58
CA PHE A 476 3.95 -17.17 -17.56
C PHE A 476 3.01 -15.95 -17.38
N MET A 477 2.48 -15.40 -18.48
CA MET A 477 1.53 -14.30 -18.51
C MET A 477 0.52 -14.55 -19.64
N CYS A 478 -0.70 -14.03 -19.53
CA CYS A 478 -1.65 -14.06 -20.64
C CYS A 478 -1.15 -13.22 -21.83
N SER A 479 -1.55 -13.61 -23.03
CA SER A 479 -1.13 -12.97 -24.28
C SER A 479 -1.54 -11.50 -24.33
N GLY A 480 -2.80 -11.18 -23.99
CA GLY A 480 -3.27 -9.80 -24.01
C GLY A 480 -2.51 -8.93 -22.99
N GLY A 481 -2.25 -9.48 -21.81
CA GLY A 481 -1.46 -8.80 -20.78
C GLY A 481 0.00 -8.55 -21.21
N TRP A 482 0.62 -9.51 -21.90
CA TRP A 482 1.99 -9.38 -22.40
C TRP A 482 2.09 -8.35 -23.53
N GLU A 483 1.14 -8.33 -24.47
CA GLU A 483 1.10 -7.36 -25.57
C GLU A 483 1.07 -5.91 -25.08
N VAL A 484 0.34 -5.62 -23.99
CA VAL A 484 0.33 -4.29 -23.37
C VAL A 484 1.73 -3.89 -22.89
N LEU A 485 2.46 -4.82 -22.26
CA LEU A 485 3.82 -4.55 -21.77
C LEU A 485 4.82 -4.37 -22.91
N VAL A 486 4.72 -5.16 -23.99
CA VAL A 486 5.57 -5.00 -25.18
C VAL A 486 5.38 -3.60 -25.76
N LYS A 487 4.13 -3.19 -26.01
CA LYS A 487 3.80 -1.85 -26.53
C LYS A 487 4.35 -0.73 -25.65
N TYR A 488 4.28 -0.89 -24.33
CA TYR A 488 4.84 0.08 -23.39
C TYR A 488 6.36 0.19 -23.53
N TYR A 489 7.08 -0.94 -23.44
CA TYR A 489 8.54 -0.92 -23.46
C TYR A 489 9.13 -0.49 -24.82
N GLU A 490 8.47 -0.80 -25.93
CA GLU A 490 8.84 -0.31 -27.28
C GLU A 490 8.73 1.22 -27.39
N ARG A 491 7.64 1.81 -26.84
CA ARG A 491 7.47 3.27 -26.81
C ARG A 491 8.51 3.94 -25.94
N SER A 492 8.79 3.40 -24.76
CA SER A 492 9.82 3.96 -23.86
C SER A 492 11.22 3.98 -24.48
N VAL A 493 11.59 2.95 -25.26
CA VAL A 493 12.87 2.95 -25.99
C VAL A 493 12.91 4.07 -27.04
N THR A 494 11.79 4.31 -27.72
CA THR A 494 11.69 5.36 -28.73
C THR A 494 11.82 6.75 -28.10
N GLU A 495 11.16 6.98 -26.96
CA GLU A 495 11.24 8.23 -26.21
C GLU A 495 12.64 8.48 -25.61
N GLU A 496 13.27 7.44 -25.03
CA GLU A 496 14.67 7.49 -24.55
C GLU A 496 15.62 7.87 -25.69
N ALA A 497 15.45 7.29 -26.89
CA ALA A 497 16.27 7.61 -28.06
C ALA A 497 16.06 9.04 -28.57
N ILE A 498 14.81 9.52 -28.63
CA ILE A 498 14.49 10.89 -29.05
C ILE A 498 15.05 11.90 -28.03
N SER A 499 14.90 11.65 -26.73
CA SER A 499 15.43 12.52 -25.68
C SER A 499 16.96 12.60 -25.71
N ALA A 500 17.64 11.48 -25.98
CA ALA A 500 19.10 11.44 -26.10
C ALA A 500 19.61 12.24 -27.32
N VAL A 501 18.87 12.23 -28.42
CA VAL A 501 19.18 13.05 -29.61
C VAL A 501 18.88 14.53 -29.38
N ALA A 502 17.85 14.87 -28.59
CA ALA A 502 17.49 16.25 -28.28
C ALA A 502 18.41 16.92 -27.23
N SER A 503 19.17 16.13 -26.47
CA SER A 503 20.10 16.59 -25.44
C SER A 503 21.58 16.53 -25.87
N ALA A 504 21.85 16.05 -27.09
CA ALA A 504 23.15 16.09 -27.78
C ALA A 504 23.15 17.22 -28.81
#